data_AF-A0A8J9WLU9-F1
#
_entry.id   AF-A0A8J9WLU9-F1
#
_cell.length_a   1.000
_cell.length_b   1.000
_cell.length_c   1.000
_cell.angle_alpha   90.00
_cell.angle_beta   90.00
_cell.angle_gamma   90.00
#
_symmetry.space_group_name_H-M   'P 1'
#
loop_
_entity.id
_entity.type
_entity.pdbx_description
1 polymer ?
#
loop_
_entity_poly.entity_id
_entity_poly.type
_entity_poly.pdbx_seq_one_letter_code
_entity_poly.pdbx_strand_id
1 'polypeptide(L)'
;MSQLSLPLLYRHILRAAKQFPSIKRDSIVQEIKIEFSANKNLSSAEEIQQKRALAVSSLRQLEEYVGISRDDSPQWEVFLKGPANAS
;
A
#
# COMPACT_ATOMS: atom_id res chain seq x y z
N MET A 1 -16.77 -10.78 -5.41
CA MET A 1 -15.53 -10.03 -5.68
C MET A 1 -14.44 -11.02 -6.02
N SER A 2 -13.90 -11.00 -7.25
CA SER A 2 -12.89 -11.97 -7.69
C SER A 2 -11.61 -11.84 -6.87
N GLN A 3 -11.14 -12.95 -6.31
CA GLN A 3 -9.97 -13.00 -5.45
C GLN A 3 -8.71 -12.72 -6.30
N LEU A 4 -8.10 -11.53 -6.17
CA LEU A 4 -6.84 -11.21 -6.87
C LEU A 4 -5.75 -12.19 -6.45
N SER A 5 -5.00 -12.70 -7.44
CA SER A 5 -3.78 -13.47 -7.20
C SER A 5 -2.69 -12.56 -6.61
N LEU A 6 -1.75 -13.12 -5.82
CA LEU A 6 -0.68 -12.35 -5.19
C LEU A 6 0.15 -11.51 -6.17
N PRO A 7 0.53 -12.01 -7.37
CA PRO A 7 1.26 -11.19 -8.35
C PRO A 7 0.43 -10.02 -8.89
N LEU A 8 -0.88 -10.20 -9.06
CA LEU A 8 -1.78 -9.12 -9.48
C LEU A 8 -1.90 -8.09 -8.35
N LEU A 9 -2.17 -8.53 -7.12
CA LEU A 9 -2.27 -7.66 -5.94
C LEU A 9 -1.01 -6.79 -5.79
N TYR A 10 0.16 -7.38 -5.90
CA TYR A 10 1.44 -6.66 -5.88
C TYR A 10 1.55 -5.58 -6.97
N ARG A 11 1.17 -5.91 -8.21
CA ARG A 11 1.19 -4.94 -9.32
C ARG A 11 0.22 -3.79 -9.09
N HIS A 12 -0.98 -4.07 -8.56
CA HIS A 12 -1.97 -3.05 -8.23
C HIS A 12 -1.46 -2.11 -7.13
N ILE A 13 -0.88 -2.65 -6.05
CA ILE A 13 -0.30 -1.85 -4.97
C ILE A 13 0.84 -0.98 -5.48
N LEU A 14 1.78 -1.52 -6.28
CA LEU A 14 2.86 -0.73 -6.85
C LEU A 14 2.36 0.38 -7.77
N ARG A 15 1.28 0.12 -8.53
CA ARG A 15 0.68 1.14 -9.40
C ARG A 15 0.05 2.27 -8.59
N ALA A 16 -0.72 1.94 -7.55
CA ALA A 16 -1.35 2.93 -6.68
C ALA A 16 -0.29 3.73 -5.91
N ALA A 17 0.70 3.06 -5.32
CA ALA A 17 1.81 3.71 -4.62
C ALA A 17 2.60 4.69 -5.52
N LYS A 18 2.81 4.37 -6.80
CA LYS A 18 3.46 5.27 -7.77
C LYS A 18 2.64 6.51 -8.14
N GLN A 19 1.34 6.50 -7.89
CA GLN A 19 0.44 7.63 -8.15
C GLN A 19 0.20 8.45 -6.88
N PHE A 20 0.74 8.03 -5.74
CA PHE A 20 0.55 8.68 -4.46
C PHE A 20 1.27 10.05 -4.46
N PRO A 21 0.55 11.16 -4.18
CA PRO A 21 1.10 12.52 -4.22
C PRO A 21 1.91 12.83 -2.96
N SER A 22 3.07 12.17 -2.80
CA SER A 22 3.97 12.37 -1.65
C SER A 22 5.42 12.48 -2.09
N ILE A 23 6.20 13.34 -1.42
CA ILE A 23 7.66 13.38 -1.58
C ILE A 23 8.33 12.06 -1.18
N LYS A 24 7.67 11.27 -0.30
CA LYS A 24 8.15 9.96 0.15
C LYS A 24 7.71 8.81 -0.75
N ARG A 25 7.02 9.09 -1.87
CA ARG A 25 6.48 8.08 -2.80
C ARG A 25 7.50 7.01 -3.17
N ASP A 26 8.72 7.42 -3.52
CA ASP A 26 9.73 6.49 -3.98
C ASP A 26 10.23 5.59 -2.83
N SER A 27 10.32 6.12 -1.60
CA SER A 27 10.60 5.31 -0.39
C SER A 27 9.49 4.29 -0.13
N ILE A 28 8.22 4.73 -0.18
CA ILE A 28 7.04 3.86 -0.01
C ILE A 28 7.06 2.72 -1.04
N VAL A 29 7.35 3.02 -2.31
CA VAL A 29 7.46 2.01 -3.36
C VAL A 29 8.59 1.02 -3.07
N GLN A 30 9.74 1.46 -2.56
CA GLN A 30 10.85 0.56 -2.21
C GLN A 30 10.51 -0.30 -1.00
N GLU A 31 9.90 0.27 0.04
CA GLU A 31 9.47 -0.45 1.24
C GLU A 31 8.47 -1.56 0.88
N ILE A 32 7.49 -1.28 0.02
CA ILE A 32 6.54 -2.30 -0.48
C ILE A 32 7.29 -3.44 -1.18
N LYS A 33 8.27 -3.14 -2.04
CA LYS A 33 9.06 -4.18 -2.72
C LYS A 33 9.85 -5.04 -1.73
N ILE A 34 10.49 -4.39 -0.75
CA ILE A 34 11.26 -5.07 0.30
C ILE A 34 10.35 -6.01 1.09
N GLU A 35 9.19 -5.54 1.52
CA GLU A 35 8.25 -6.36 2.29
C GLU A 35 7.73 -7.56 1.48
N PHE A 36 7.36 -7.38 0.21
CA PHE A 36 6.95 -8.49 -0.64
C PHE A 36 8.08 -9.49 -0.91
N SER A 37 9.31 -9.01 -1.05
CA SER A 37 10.47 -9.88 -1.24
C SER A 37 10.81 -10.66 0.04
N ALA A 38 10.75 -10.01 1.21
CA ALA A 38 11.02 -10.65 2.50
C ALA A 38 10.03 -11.78 2.82
N ASN A 39 8.77 -11.60 2.41
CA ASN A 39 7.70 -12.57 2.63
C ASN A 39 7.57 -13.63 1.52
N LYS A 40 8.45 -13.63 0.51
CA LYS A 40 8.36 -14.54 -0.66
C LYS A 40 8.41 -16.03 -0.28
N ASN A 41 9.08 -16.36 0.81
CA ASN A 41 9.27 -17.74 1.26
C ASN A 41 8.33 -18.13 2.41
N LEU A 42 7.32 -17.29 2.72
CA LEU A 42 6.30 -17.67 3.69
C LEU A 42 5.60 -18.95 3.24
N SER A 43 5.56 -19.93 4.12
CA SER A 43 4.95 -21.25 3.88
C SER A 43 3.72 -21.49 4.77
N SER A 44 3.53 -20.67 5.81
CA SER A 44 2.34 -20.73 6.65
C SER A 44 1.13 -20.15 5.92
N ALA A 45 0.11 -20.98 5.72
CA ALA A 45 -1.13 -20.56 5.07
C ALA A 45 -1.83 -19.42 5.83
N GLU A 46 -1.76 -19.44 7.17
CA GLU A 46 -2.38 -18.42 8.01
C GLU A 46 -1.67 -17.06 7.86
N GLU A 47 -0.35 -17.04 7.91
CA GLU A 47 0.44 -15.81 7.74
C GLU A 47 0.26 -15.21 6.34
N ILE A 48 0.19 -16.06 5.31
CA ILE A 48 -0.11 -15.61 3.94
C ILE A 48 -1.48 -14.95 3.88
N GLN A 49 -2.51 -15.51 4.52
CA GLN A 49 -3.85 -14.91 4.54
C GLN A 49 -3.87 -13.58 5.29
N GLN A 50 -3.19 -13.49 6.45
CA GLN A 50 -3.09 -12.26 7.22
C GLN A 50 -2.38 -11.15 6.41
N LYS A 51 -1.22 -11.46 5.82
CA LYS A 51 -0.47 -10.53 4.96
C LYS A 51 -1.28 -10.13 3.73
N ARG A 52 -2.02 -11.06 3.14
CA ARG A 52 -2.92 -10.77 2.02
C ARG A 52 -4.05 -9.83 2.42
N ALA A 53 -4.69 -10.06 3.56
CA ALA A 53 -5.77 -9.21 4.06
C ALA A 53 -5.27 -7.78 4.33
N LEU A 54 -4.10 -7.66 4.95
CA LEU A 54 -3.42 -6.37 5.15
C LEU A 54 -3.16 -5.67 3.81
N ALA A 55 -2.53 -6.36 2.86
CA ALA A 55 -2.20 -5.80 1.54
C ALA A 55 -3.45 -5.33 0.75
N VAL A 56 -4.58 -6.05 0.84
CA VAL A 56 -5.85 -5.63 0.24
C VAL A 56 -6.41 -4.38 0.92
N SER A 57 -6.35 -4.29 2.25
CA SER A 57 -6.77 -3.11 3.00
C SER A 57 -5.92 -1.89 2.64
N SER A 58 -4.59 -2.05 2.61
CA SER A 58 -3.65 -0.99 2.24
C SER A 58 -3.82 -0.53 0.79
N LEU A 59 -4.12 -1.46 -0.14
CA LEU A 59 -4.45 -1.11 -1.53
C LEU A 59 -5.67 -0.19 -1.60
N ARG A 60 -6.75 -0.51 -0.89
CA ARG A 60 -7.96 0.33 -0.88
C ARG A 60 -7.66 1.73 -0.38
N GLN A 61 -6.89 1.85 0.71
CA GLN A 61 -6.48 3.16 1.23
C GLN A 61 -5.68 3.94 0.17
N LEU A 62 -4.68 3.32 -0.47
CA LEU A 62 -3.92 3.96 -1.54
C LEU A 62 -4.81 4.39 -2.72
N GLU A 63 -5.75 3.53 -3.12
CA GLU A 63 -6.70 3.81 -4.21
C GLU A 63 -7.68 4.95 -3.85
N GLU A 64 -8.11 5.06 -2.60
CA GLU A 64 -8.91 6.20 -2.12
C GLU A 64 -8.14 7.52 -2.32
N TYR A 65 -6.86 7.56 -1.93
CA TYR A 65 -6.02 8.75 -2.13
C TYR A 65 -5.79 9.09 -3.60
N VAL A 66 -5.57 8.08 -4.45
CA VAL A 66 -5.36 8.26 -5.88
C VAL A 66 -6.66 8.64 -6.61
N GLY A 67 -7.80 8.09 -6.17
CA GLY A 67 -9.12 8.39 -6.70
C GLY A 67 -9.55 9.84 -6.43
N ILE A 68 -9.25 10.35 -5.23
CA ILE A 68 -9.48 11.75 -4.86
C ILE A 68 -8.59 12.68 -5.70
N SER A 69 -7.36 12.27 -6.02
CA SER A 69 -6.41 13.07 -6.81
C SER A 69 -6.79 13.26 -8.29
N ARG A 70 -7.82 12.54 -8.80
CA ARG A 70 -8.29 12.67 -10.19
C ARG A 70 -9.32 13.78 -10.38
N ASP A 71 -9.96 14.26 -9.31
CA ASP A 71 -10.85 15.42 -9.33
C ASP A 71 -10.08 16.69 -8.89
N ASP A 72 -9.31 17.25 -9.83
CA ASP A 72 -8.94 18.66 -10.01
C ASP A 72 -8.89 19.62 -8.78
N SER A 73 -8.28 19.20 -7.68
CA SER A 73 -8.09 20.07 -6.50
C SER A 73 -6.62 20.07 -6.02
N PRO A 74 -5.88 21.18 -6.22
CA PRO A 74 -4.47 21.30 -5.85
C PRO A 74 -4.36 21.93 -4.47
N GLN A 75 -4.31 21.11 -3.41
CA GLN A 75 -3.72 21.48 -2.12
C GLN A 75 -3.74 20.24 -1.22
N TRP A 76 -3.25 20.37 0.00
CA TRP A 76 -3.30 19.39 1.08
C TRP A 76 -2.03 18.53 1.25
N GLU A 77 -1.08 19.14 1.96
CA GLU A 77 0.01 18.47 2.67
C GLU A 77 -0.57 17.46 3.67
N VAL A 78 -0.38 16.16 3.39
CA VAL A 78 -0.74 15.11 4.34
C VAL A 78 0.38 14.96 5.38
N PHE A 79 0.15 15.52 6.57
CA PHE A 79 0.92 15.18 7.77
C PHE A 79 0.63 13.72 8.13
N LEU A 80 1.56 12.83 7.75
CA LEU A 80 1.63 11.49 8.30
C LEU A 80 1.94 11.63 9.80
N LYS A 81 0.90 11.64 10.63
CA LYS A 81 1.03 11.49 12.08
C LYS A 81 1.63 10.11 12.33
N GLY A 82 2.95 10.08 12.52
CA GLY A 82 3.66 8.94 13.11
C GLY A 82 2.99 8.57 14.44
N PRO A 83 3.09 7.30 14.86
CA PRO A 83 2.44 6.86 16.09
C PRO A 83 2.84 7.79 17.22
N ALA A 84 1.87 8.41 17.88
CA ALA A 84 2.13 9.20 19.06
C ALA A 84 2.47 8.22 20.18
N ASN A 85 3.77 8.07 20.44
CA ASN A 85 4.27 7.54 21.69
C ASN A 85 3.81 8.51 22.80
N ALA A 86 3.04 7.99 23.75
CA ALA A 86 2.89 8.50 25.11
C ALA A 86 2.59 7.25 25.96
N SER A 87 3.63 6.64 26.53
CA SER A 87 4.08 6.81 27.92
C SER A 87 3.27 5.96 28.88
#